data_AF-A0A968FY00-F1
#
_entry.id   AF-A0A968FY00-F1
#
_cell.length_a   1.000
_cell.length_b   1.000
_cell.length_c   1.000
_cell.angle_alpha   90.00
_cell.angle_beta   90.00
_cell.angle_gamma   90.00
#
_symmetry.space_group_name_H-M   'P 1'
#
loop_
_entity.id
_entity.type
_entity.pdbx_description
1 polymer ?
#
loop_
_entity_poly.entity_id
_entity_poly.type
_entity_poly.pdbx_seq_one_letter_code
_entity_poly.pdbx_strand_id
1 'polypeptide(L)'
;MSEKTTGFMGEEWFHAVHGGRKEGLSRMLGCRAEEILDFSASVNPRGPSPKVSEKLYPVESLLGEYPEPDSFALRQAVAEHLNLPPEWIMVSNGSIELIHLLPQLVGSRNEVLVLDPCFTEYE
;
A
#
# COMPACT_ATOMS: atom_id res chain seq x y z
N MET A 1 -46.24 -18.27 -9.12
CA MET A 1 -45.69 -17.08 -8.43
C MET A 1 -44.19 -17.25 -8.42
N SER A 2 -43.51 -16.43 -9.20
CA SER A 2 -42.06 -16.48 -9.41
C SER A 2 -41.37 -15.85 -8.20
N GLU A 3 -40.78 -16.66 -7.33
CA GLU A 3 -39.76 -16.21 -6.40
C GLU A 3 -38.55 -15.77 -7.23
N LYS A 4 -38.38 -14.46 -7.38
CA LYS A 4 -37.13 -13.88 -7.81
C LYS A 4 -36.16 -14.06 -6.66
N THR A 5 -35.42 -15.16 -6.66
CA THR A 5 -34.23 -15.32 -5.83
C THR A 5 -33.26 -14.23 -6.26
N THR A 6 -33.18 -13.16 -5.49
CA THR A 6 -32.09 -12.19 -5.54
C THR A 6 -30.82 -13.01 -5.33
N GLY A 7 -30.07 -13.26 -6.41
CA GLY A 7 -28.76 -13.89 -6.32
C GLY A 7 -27.89 -13.01 -5.44
N PHE A 8 -27.72 -13.40 -4.18
CA PHE A 8 -26.69 -12.84 -3.32
C PHE A 8 -25.37 -13.08 -4.05
N MET A 9 -24.72 -11.97 -4.39
CA MET A 9 -23.50 -11.91 -5.18
C MET A 9 -22.42 -12.80 -4.56
N GLY A 10 -21.67 -13.44 -5.46
CA GLY A 10 -20.88 -14.64 -5.19
C GLY A 10 -19.85 -14.54 -4.08
N GLU A 11 -19.50 -15.71 -3.55
CA GLU A 11 -18.52 -16.00 -2.49
C GLU A 11 -17.13 -15.36 -2.73
N GLU A 12 -16.82 -14.91 -3.95
CA GLU A 12 -15.57 -14.24 -4.32
C GLU A 12 -15.28 -12.93 -3.55
N TRP A 13 -16.29 -12.26 -2.98
CA TRP A 13 -16.09 -11.00 -2.25
C TRP A 13 -15.58 -11.18 -0.82
N PHE A 14 -15.87 -12.30 -0.17
CA PHE A 14 -15.40 -12.55 1.20
C PHE A 14 -13.91 -12.90 1.25
N HIS A 15 -13.25 -13.05 0.09
CA HIS A 15 -11.83 -13.39 -0.04
C HIS A 15 -10.95 -12.21 -0.49
N ALA A 16 -11.32 -10.98 -0.16
CA ALA A 16 -10.39 -9.86 -0.33
C ALA A 16 -9.28 -9.95 0.73
N VAL A 17 -8.06 -10.31 0.31
CA VAL A 17 -6.87 -10.36 1.18
C VAL A 17 -6.57 -8.96 1.75
N HIS A 18 -6.87 -7.89 1.00
CA HIS A 18 -6.67 -6.49 1.38
C HIS A 18 -7.88 -5.61 1.08
N GLY A 19 -8.02 -4.53 1.85
CA GLY A 19 -8.99 -3.45 1.61
C GLY A 19 -8.62 -2.52 0.44
N GLY A 20 -9.35 -1.43 0.28
CA GLY A 20 -9.09 -0.40 -0.75
C GLY A 20 -9.61 -0.72 -2.15
N ARG A 21 -10.46 -1.75 -2.30
CA ARG A 21 -10.96 -2.22 -3.61
C ARG A 21 -12.17 -1.44 -4.12
N LYS A 22 -12.13 -0.12 -3.96
CA LYS A 22 -13.21 0.83 -4.27
C LYS A 22 -13.74 0.73 -5.71
N GLU A 23 -12.85 0.57 -6.70
CA GLU A 23 -13.22 0.41 -8.11
C GLU A 23 -13.95 -0.92 -8.41
N GLY A 24 -13.58 -1.99 -7.70
CA GLY A 24 -14.31 -3.26 -7.79
C GLY A 24 -15.72 -3.10 -7.25
N LEU A 25 -15.84 -2.47 -6.08
CA LEU A 25 -17.11 -2.24 -5.40
C LEU A 25 -18.05 -1.34 -6.23
N SER A 26 -17.51 -0.31 -6.88
CA SER A 26 -18.25 0.57 -7.80
C SER A 26 -18.86 -0.20 -8.96
N ARG A 27 -18.07 -1.02 -9.66
CA ARG A 27 -18.56 -1.87 -10.77
C ARG A 27 -19.68 -2.80 -10.33
N MET A 28 -19.56 -3.36 -9.13
CA MET A 28 -20.52 -4.30 -8.56
C MET A 28 -21.84 -3.62 -8.18
N LEU A 29 -21.78 -2.43 -7.57
CA LEU A 29 -22.95 -1.69 -7.12
C LEU A 29 -23.61 -0.88 -8.24
N GLY A 30 -22.96 -0.76 -9.40
CA GLY A 30 -23.45 0.07 -10.51
C GLY A 30 -23.46 1.56 -10.20
N CYS A 31 -22.62 2.01 -9.26
CA CYS A 31 -22.44 3.41 -8.88
C CYS A 31 -21.05 3.90 -9.28
N ARG A 32 -20.81 5.20 -9.18
CA ARG A 32 -19.46 5.76 -9.38
C ARG A 32 -18.60 5.51 -8.15
N ALA A 33 -17.30 5.32 -8.33
CA ALA A 33 -16.38 5.11 -7.23
C ALA A 33 -16.47 6.25 -6.20
N GLU A 34 -16.57 7.50 -6.65
CA GLU A 34 -16.63 8.69 -5.79
C GLU A 34 -17.82 8.69 -4.82
N GLU A 35 -18.87 7.91 -5.11
CA GLU A 35 -20.07 7.78 -4.28
C GLU A 35 -19.85 6.80 -3.12
N ILE A 36 -18.73 6.07 -3.12
CA ILE A 36 -18.33 5.14 -2.08
C ILE A 36 -17.42 5.85 -1.07
N LEU A 37 -17.89 5.88 0.18
CA LEU A 37 -17.09 6.21 1.34
C LEU A 37 -16.35 4.96 1.83
N ASP A 38 -15.06 4.87 1.52
CA ASP A 38 -14.25 3.68 1.78
C ASP A 38 -13.61 3.70 3.17
N PHE A 39 -14.02 2.78 4.05
CA PHE A 39 -13.43 2.53 5.38
C PHE A 39 -12.55 1.26 5.42
N SER A 40 -12.35 0.60 4.28
CA SER A 40 -11.59 -0.65 4.22
C SER A 40 -10.07 -0.45 4.14
N ALA A 41 -9.61 0.78 3.84
CA ALA A 41 -8.19 1.14 3.80
C ALA A 41 -7.89 2.28 4.78
N SER A 42 -6.82 2.12 5.57
CA SER A 42 -6.39 3.12 6.55
C SER A 42 -5.56 4.24 5.91
N VAL A 43 -6.22 5.10 5.13
CA VAL A 43 -5.59 6.26 4.48
C VAL A 43 -5.86 7.56 5.23
N ASN A 44 -4.99 8.56 5.08
CA ASN A 44 -5.21 9.88 5.66
C ASN A 44 -6.35 10.61 4.92
N PRO A 45 -7.48 10.95 5.57
CA PRO A 45 -8.63 11.58 4.92
C PRO A 45 -8.35 13.01 4.45
N ARG A 46 -7.26 13.63 4.90
CA ARG A 46 -6.84 14.97 4.46
C ARG A 46 -6.12 14.97 3.11
N GLY A 47 -5.84 13.79 2.57
CA GLY A 47 -5.05 13.64 1.34
C GLY A 47 -3.57 13.98 1.55
N PRO A 48 -2.80 14.04 0.44
CA PRO A 48 -1.38 14.35 0.48
C PRO A 48 -1.13 15.81 0.89
N SER A 49 0.08 16.07 1.40
CA SER A 49 0.54 17.44 1.69
C SER A 49 0.58 18.27 0.39
N PRO A 50 0.14 19.55 0.40
CA PRO A 50 0.22 20.42 -0.79
C PRO A 50 1.63 20.52 -1.39
N LYS A 51 2.67 20.47 -0.55
CA LYS A 51 4.08 20.46 -0.98
C LYS A 51 4.42 19.27 -1.88
N VAL A 52 3.79 18.13 -1.67
CA VAL A 52 3.97 16.93 -2.51
C VAL A 52 3.32 17.18 -3.87
N SER A 53 2.08 17.68 -3.89
CA SER A 53 1.36 18.00 -5.13
C SER A 53 2.11 19.01 -5.99
N GLU A 54 2.67 20.06 -5.40
CA GLU A 54 3.48 21.08 -6.10
C GLU A 54 4.74 20.49 -6.75
N LYS A 55 5.38 19.49 -6.09
CA LYS A 55 6.59 18.84 -6.58
C LYS A 55 6.34 17.72 -7.58
N LEU A 56 5.16 17.09 -7.53
CA LEU A 56 4.74 16.06 -8.47
C LEU A 56 4.11 16.61 -9.74
N TYR A 57 3.61 17.85 -9.72
CA TYR A 57 3.00 18.49 -10.90
C TYR A 57 3.88 18.49 -12.16
N PRO A 58 5.22 18.71 -12.10
CA PRO A 58 6.08 18.56 -13.27
C PRO A 58 6.42 17.08 -13.54
N VAL A 59 5.41 16.20 -13.58
CA VAL A 59 5.58 14.74 -13.65
C VAL A 59 6.35 14.32 -14.90
N GLU A 60 6.16 15.03 -16.02
CA GLU A 60 6.83 14.73 -17.29
C GLU A 60 8.34 14.87 -17.17
N SER A 61 8.83 15.79 -16.35
CA SER A 61 10.26 15.95 -16.09
C SER A 61 10.85 14.81 -15.24
N LEU A 62 10.01 14.10 -14.48
CA LEU A 62 10.43 12.98 -13.62
C LEU A 62 10.44 11.64 -14.36
N LEU A 63 9.71 11.52 -15.47
CA LEU A 63 9.55 10.25 -16.20
C LEU A 63 10.67 9.97 -17.22
N GLY A 64 11.50 10.97 -17.53
CA GLY A 64 12.55 10.85 -18.54
C GLY A 64 13.84 10.19 -18.04
N GLU A 65 14.00 10.03 -16.73
CA GLU A 65 15.22 9.56 -16.09
C GLU A 65 14.92 8.45 -15.09
N TYR A 66 15.86 7.50 -14.96
CA TYR A 66 15.76 6.48 -13.92
C TYR A 66 16.09 7.10 -12.56
N PRO A 67 15.39 6.74 -11.47
CA PRO A 67 15.69 7.26 -10.14
C PRO A 67 17.11 6.88 -9.68
N GLU A 68 17.62 7.60 -8.68
CA GLU A 68 18.89 7.27 -8.02
C GLU A 68 18.87 5.79 -7.58
N PRO A 69 19.78 4.93 -8.09
CA PRO A 69 19.72 3.49 -7.82
C PRO A 69 19.80 3.12 -6.34
N ASP A 70 20.43 3.96 -5.52
CA ASP A 70 20.60 3.78 -4.08
C ASP A 70 19.67 4.67 -3.23
N SER A 71 18.78 5.42 -3.88
CA SER A 71 17.87 6.38 -3.22
C SER A 71 18.59 7.35 -2.27
N PHE A 72 19.81 7.76 -2.61
CA PHE A 72 20.67 8.55 -1.73
C PHE A 72 19.97 9.77 -1.12
N ALA A 73 19.36 10.63 -1.95
CA ALA A 73 18.75 11.87 -1.48
C ALA A 73 17.58 11.63 -0.52
N LEU A 74 16.71 10.66 -0.82
CA LEU A 74 15.59 10.30 0.04
C LEU A 74 16.08 9.70 1.38
N ARG A 75 17.08 8.83 1.32
CA ARG A 75 17.68 8.19 2.49
C ARG A 75 18.27 9.21 3.46
N GLN A 76 18.99 10.22 2.96
CA GLN A 76 19.52 11.32 3.77
C GLN A 76 18.40 12.15 4.40
N ALA A 77 17.40 12.56 3.61
CA ALA A 77 16.29 13.38 4.12
C ALA A 77 15.49 12.67 5.23
N VAL A 78 15.25 11.36 5.11
CA VAL A 78 14.58 10.57 6.15
C VAL A 78 15.46 10.42 7.40
N ALA A 79 16.75 10.15 7.22
CA ALA A 79 17.71 10.05 8.32
C ALA A 79 17.80 11.35 9.14
N GLU A 80 17.88 12.50 8.48
CA GLU A 80 17.86 13.82 9.13
C GLU A 80 16.55 14.05 9.87
N HIS A 81 15.40 13.73 9.26
CA HIS A 81 14.09 13.91 9.88
C HIS A 81 13.90 13.06 11.15
N LEU A 82 14.39 11.82 11.13
CA LEU A 82 14.28 10.87 12.24
C LEU A 82 15.45 10.96 13.24
N ASN A 83 16.48 11.76 12.94
CA ASN A 83 17.73 11.82 13.70
C ASN A 83 18.39 10.43 13.87
N LEU A 84 18.53 9.71 12.75
CA LEU A 84 19.13 8.37 12.69
C LEU A 84 20.31 8.33 11.70
N PRO A 85 21.24 7.38 11.83
CA PRO A 85 22.26 7.16 10.81
C PRO A 85 21.63 6.75 9.46
N PRO A 86 22.08 7.29 8.31
CA PRO A 86 21.50 6.95 7.01
C PRO A 86 21.74 5.50 6.60
N GLU A 87 22.74 4.82 7.15
CA GLU A 87 22.98 3.38 7.03
C GLU A 87 21.91 2.50 7.69
N TRP A 88 21.03 3.06 8.53
CA TRP A 88 19.90 2.34 9.14
C TRP A 88 18.61 2.47 8.32
N ILE A 89 18.63 3.25 7.24
CA ILE A 89 17.46 3.53 6.42
C ILE A 89 17.56 2.76 5.09
N MET A 90 16.56 1.93 4.82
CA MET A 90 16.38 1.25 3.54
C MET A 90 15.12 1.78 2.86
N VAL A 91 15.24 2.19 1.60
CA VAL A 91 14.13 2.64 0.76
C VAL A 91 13.65 1.46 -0.10
N SER A 92 12.33 1.32 -0.22
CA SER A 92 11.66 0.25 -0.96
C SER A 92 10.38 0.78 -1.60
N ASN A 93 9.77 0.02 -2.49
CA ASN A 93 8.49 0.28 -3.11
C ASN A 93 7.31 -0.06 -2.17
N GLY A 94 7.36 0.50 -0.95
CA GLY A 94 6.39 0.26 0.12
C GLY A 94 6.83 -0.83 1.12
N SER A 95 6.21 -0.81 2.30
CA SER A 95 6.60 -1.67 3.42
C SER A 95 6.42 -3.17 3.15
N ILE A 96 5.52 -3.56 2.25
CA ILE A 96 5.30 -4.97 1.88
C ILE A 96 6.57 -5.58 1.27
N GLU A 97 7.28 -4.83 0.41
CA GLU A 97 8.56 -5.31 -0.15
C GLU A 97 9.58 -5.56 0.97
N LEU A 98 9.66 -4.66 1.96
CA LEU A 98 10.54 -4.87 3.11
C LEU A 98 10.16 -6.11 3.92
N ILE A 99 8.86 -6.32 4.17
CA ILE A 99 8.37 -7.51 4.89
C ILE A 99 8.84 -8.79 4.19
N HIS A 100 8.73 -8.86 2.86
CA HIS A 100 9.19 -10.01 2.08
C HIS A 100 10.73 -10.15 2.00
N LEU A 101 11.47 -9.04 2.10
CA LEU A 101 12.93 -9.05 2.10
C LEU A 101 13.52 -9.42 3.48
N LEU A 102 12.81 -9.16 4.58
CA LEU A 102 13.29 -9.38 5.94
C LEU A 102 13.90 -10.78 6.16
N PRO A 103 13.28 -11.90 5.75
CA PRO A 103 13.86 -13.24 5.94
C PRO A 103 15.22 -13.41 5.25
N GLN A 104 15.43 -12.76 4.10
CA GLN A 104 16.70 -12.82 3.36
C GLN A 104 17.78 -11.98 4.05
N LEU A 105 17.39 -10.88 4.69
CA LEU A 105 18.30 -9.97 5.40
C LEU A 105 18.73 -10.52 6.77
N VAL A 106 17.82 -11.15 7.52
CA VAL A 106 18.11 -11.70 8.85
C VAL A 106 18.68 -13.13 8.82
N GLY A 107 18.65 -13.77 7.64
CA GLY A 107 19.13 -15.12 7.41
C GLY A 107 18.04 -16.18 7.64
N SER A 108 17.97 -17.15 6.72
CA SER A 108 16.94 -18.19 6.63
C SER A 108 17.04 -19.30 7.69
N ARG A 109 17.77 -19.08 8.79
CA ARG A 109 18.02 -20.11 9.84
C ARG A 109 17.32 -19.83 11.16
N ASN A 110 16.57 -18.74 11.25
CA ASN A 110 15.86 -18.37 12.45
C ASN A 110 14.39 -18.84 12.36
N GLU A 111 13.89 -19.42 13.44
CA GLU A 111 12.45 -19.58 13.62
C GLU A 111 11.83 -18.19 13.84
N VAL A 112 10.69 -17.93 13.19
CA VAL A 112 9.97 -16.65 13.28
C VAL A 112 8.60 -16.92 13.90
N LEU A 113 8.18 -16.05 14.82
CA LEU A 113 6.85 -16.09 15.40
C LEU A 113 5.97 -15.02 14.74
N VAL A 114 4.89 -15.47 14.09
CA VAL A 114 3.82 -14.61 13.57
C VAL A 114 2.61 -14.79 14.48
N LEU A 115 2.06 -13.68 14.97
CA LEU A 115 0.90 -13.69 15.89
C LEU A 115 -0.38 -13.53 15.10
N ASP A 116 -1.32 -14.46 15.23
CA ASP A 116 -2.64 -14.38 14.59
C ASP A 116 -3.69 -13.78 15.57
N PRO A 117 -4.53 -12.80 15.15
CA PRO A 117 -4.58 -12.18 13.83
C PRO A 117 -3.53 -11.08 13.61
N CYS A 118 -2.88 -11.11 12.46
CA CYS A 118 -2.04 -10.01 11.98
C CYS A 118 -2.22 -9.77 10.47
N PHE A 119 -1.38 -8.89 9.93
CA PHE A 119 -1.38 -8.59 8.51
C PHE A 119 -0.93 -9.82 7.71
N THR A 120 -1.67 -10.17 6.67
CA THR A 120 -1.49 -11.44 5.94
C THR A 120 -0.16 -11.56 5.20
N GLU A 121 0.51 -10.46 4.87
CA GLU A 121 1.82 -10.48 4.18
C GLU A 121 2.98 -11.02 5.04
N TYR A 122 2.73 -11.40 6.30
CA TYR A 122 3.70 -12.10 7.13
C TYR A 122 3.71 -13.63 6.94
N GLU A 123 2.67 -14.22 6.33
CA GLU A 123 2.58 -15.66 6.01
C GLU A 123 3.29 -16.02 4.70
#